data_AF-A0A7S0J449-F1
#
_entry.id   AF-A0A7S0J449-F1
#
_cell.length_a   1.000
_cell.length_b   1.000
_cell.length_c   1.000
_cell.angle_alpha   90.00
_cell.angle_beta   90.00
_cell.angle_gamma   90.00
#
_symmetry.space_group_name_H-M   'P 1'
#
loop_
_entity.id
_entity.type
_entity.pdbx_description
1 polymer ?
#
loop_
_entity_poly.entity_id
_entity_poly.type
_entity_poly.pdbx_seq_one_letter_code
_entity_poly.pdbx_strand_id
1 'polypeptide(L)'
;MCQSGKMTPEVKERFKAGIKYLVTEKQVCAITGDCGFMMYFQSFARSLTNVPVFLSSLAILPAIRCAYDLKCHQIAIFTANKKTLMPMEALIEQICNVQFWDATFVFIDCKDVPGFEAVERGEKVDVQAVEPGMVELAKAVVRNHPKVAAILFE
;
A
#
# COMPACT_ATOMS: atom_id res chain seq x y z
N MET A 1 0.44 13.26 7.39
CA MET A 1 0.96 12.62 8.63
C MET A 1 1.47 11.21 8.37
N CYS A 2 0.67 10.30 7.79
CA CYS A 2 1.11 8.93 7.53
C CYS A 2 2.41 8.86 6.70
N GLN A 3 2.54 9.71 5.66
CA GLN A 3 3.76 9.81 4.84
C GLN A 3 5.05 10.10 5.65
N SER A 4 4.96 10.75 6.81
CA SER A 4 6.15 11.03 7.64
C SER A 4 6.48 9.91 8.62
N GLY A 5 5.62 8.88 8.72
CA GLY A 5 5.76 7.80 9.70
C GLY A 5 5.70 8.24 11.16
N LYS A 6 5.23 9.47 11.44
CA LYS A 6 5.19 10.05 12.79
C LYS A 6 3.77 10.41 13.19
N MET A 7 3.32 9.85 14.31
CA MET A 7 2.09 10.29 14.99
C MET A 7 2.42 11.34 16.05
N THR A 8 1.57 12.36 16.20
CA THR A 8 1.58 13.20 17.40
C THR A 8 1.14 12.38 18.63
N PRO A 9 1.46 12.81 19.87
CA PRO A 9 1.01 12.10 21.06
C PRO A 9 -0.52 11.91 21.10
N GLU A 10 -1.29 12.95 20.77
CA GLU A 10 -2.75 12.90 20.71
C GLU A 10 -3.24 11.85 19.70
N VAL A 11 -2.66 11.83 18.49
CA VAL A 11 -3.05 10.89 17.44
C VAL A 11 -2.67 9.46 17.82
N LYS A 12 -1.53 9.26 18.47
CA LYS A 12 -1.10 7.95 18.96
C LYS A 12 -2.09 7.38 19.99
N GLU A 13 -2.58 8.21 20.91
CA GLU A 13 -3.61 7.76 21.87
C GLU A 13 -4.94 7.46 21.20
N ARG A 14 -5.38 8.28 20.24
CA ARG A 14 -6.58 7.99 19.44
C ARG A 14 -6.42 6.70 18.61
N PHE A 15 -5.24 6.46 18.06
CA PHE A 15 -4.94 5.25 17.30
C PHE A 15 -5.06 3.99 18.17
N LYS A 16 -4.51 4.02 19.39
CA LYS A 16 -4.69 2.94 20.38
C LYS A 16 -6.16 2.74 20.74
N ALA A 17 -6.89 3.83 20.99
CA ALA A 17 -8.31 3.77 21.31
C ALA A 17 -9.13 3.18 20.16
N GLY A 18 -8.80 3.52 18.91
CA GLY A 18 -9.42 2.95 17.71
C GLY A 18 -9.19 1.46 17.57
N ILE A 19 -7.95 0.99 17.76
CA ILE A 19 -7.65 -0.45 17.77
C ILE A 19 -8.43 -1.16 18.87
N LYS A 20 -8.43 -0.61 20.09
CA LYS A 20 -9.20 -1.19 21.20
C LYS A 20 -10.68 -1.29 20.84
N TYR A 21 -11.27 -0.22 20.30
CA TYR A 21 -12.67 -0.21 19.86
C TYR A 21 -12.98 -1.29 18.82
N LEU A 22 -12.13 -1.44 17.79
CA LEU A 22 -12.30 -2.46 16.75
C LEU A 22 -12.25 -3.88 17.35
N VAL A 23 -11.36 -4.11 18.32
CA VAL A 23 -11.14 -5.43 18.92
C VAL A 23 -12.19 -5.76 19.98
N THR A 24 -12.51 -4.85 20.91
CA THR A 24 -13.38 -5.14 22.05
C THR A 24 -14.86 -4.94 21.72
N GLU A 25 -15.19 -3.83 21.07
CA GLU A 25 -16.59 -3.45 20.82
C GLU A 25 -17.11 -4.02 19.50
N LYS A 26 -16.27 -4.04 18.46
CA LYS A 26 -16.64 -4.56 17.14
C LYS A 26 -16.27 -6.01 16.91
N GLN A 27 -15.37 -6.56 17.72
CA GLN A 27 -14.94 -7.97 17.67
C GLN A 27 -14.56 -8.40 16.26
N VAL A 28 -13.82 -7.53 15.55
CA VAL A 28 -13.41 -7.81 14.17
C VAL A 28 -12.44 -8.97 14.10
N CYS A 29 -12.46 -9.72 12.99
CA CYS A 29 -11.52 -10.82 12.74
C CYS A 29 -10.18 -10.36 12.15
N ALA A 30 -10.11 -9.15 11.61
CA ALA A 30 -8.90 -8.52 11.09
C ALA A 30 -9.04 -6.99 11.08
N ILE A 31 -7.91 -6.28 11.09
CA ILE A 31 -7.84 -4.82 10.93
C ILE A 31 -7.08 -4.50 9.65
N THR A 32 -7.67 -3.69 8.79
CA THR A 32 -7.02 -3.19 7.56
C THR A 32 -6.87 -1.68 7.58
N GLY A 33 -5.93 -1.15 6.81
CA GLY A 33 -5.77 0.28 6.56
C GLY A 33 -6.40 0.68 5.23
N ASP A 34 -6.76 1.95 5.09
CA ASP A 34 -7.27 2.55 3.85
C ASP A 34 -6.20 3.38 3.11
N CYS A 35 -4.99 3.46 3.67
CA CYS A 35 -3.88 4.24 3.12
C CYS A 35 -2.56 3.43 3.21
N GLY A 36 -1.86 3.26 2.08
CA GLY A 36 -0.60 2.52 2.01
C GLY A 36 0.50 3.01 2.98
N PHE A 37 0.56 4.33 3.21
CA PHE A 37 1.51 4.90 4.18
C PHE A 37 1.25 4.49 5.63
N MET A 38 0.11 3.87 5.95
CA MET A 38 -0.12 3.28 7.27
C MET A 38 0.78 2.08 7.55
N MET A 39 1.50 1.55 6.54
CA MET A 39 2.57 0.57 6.74
C MET A 39 3.59 1.01 7.81
N TYR A 40 3.91 2.32 7.91
CA TYR A 40 4.77 2.86 8.98
C TYR A 40 4.29 2.49 10.40
N PHE A 41 2.99 2.25 10.55
CA PHE A 41 2.34 1.96 11.81
C PHE A 41 1.99 0.48 11.98
N GLN A 42 2.30 -0.36 11.00
CA GLN A 42 1.98 -1.79 10.97
C GLN A 42 2.48 -2.51 12.24
N SER A 43 3.78 -2.38 12.55
CA SER A 43 4.38 -3.00 13.74
C SER A 43 3.76 -2.49 15.04
N PHE A 44 3.48 -1.18 15.11
CA PHE A 44 2.88 -0.59 16.30
C PHE A 44 1.45 -1.10 16.50
N ALA A 45 0.62 -1.11 15.46
CA ALA A 45 -0.74 -1.65 15.52
C ALA A 45 -0.75 -3.13 15.94
N ARG A 46 0.12 -3.95 15.34
CA ARG A 46 0.26 -5.37 15.71
C ARG A 46 0.70 -5.58 17.16
N SER A 47 1.46 -4.65 17.74
CA SER A 47 1.86 -4.74 19.15
C SER A 47 0.71 -4.51 20.15
N LEU A 48 -0.43 -3.96 19.68
CA LEU A 48 -1.56 -3.57 20.51
C LEU A 48 -2.70 -4.60 20.54
N THR A 49 -2.64 -5.65 19.70
CA THR A 49 -3.72 -6.63 19.57
C THR A 49 -3.20 -7.98 19.07
N ASN A 50 -3.92 -9.06 19.37
CA ASN A 50 -3.70 -10.39 18.78
C ASN A 50 -4.52 -10.63 17.50
N VAL A 51 -5.43 -9.72 17.15
CA VAL A 51 -6.19 -9.77 15.90
C VAL A 51 -5.24 -9.45 14.73
N PRO A 52 -5.30 -10.18 13.60
CA PRO A 52 -4.51 -9.89 12.41
C PRO A 52 -4.63 -8.43 11.96
N VAL A 53 -3.50 -7.83 11.56
CA VAL A 53 -3.42 -6.43 11.10
C VAL A 53 -2.74 -6.38 9.73
N PHE A 54 -3.31 -5.65 8.78
CA PHE A 54 -2.78 -5.43 7.42
C PHE A 54 -3.03 -3.98 6.99
N LEU A 55 -2.14 -3.07 7.37
CA LEU A 55 -2.33 -1.63 7.15
C LEU A 55 -1.95 -1.15 5.74
N SER A 56 -1.34 -1.99 4.92
CA SER A 56 -0.94 -1.68 3.55
C SER A 56 -1.19 -2.89 2.65
N SER A 57 -1.53 -2.64 1.39
CA SER A 57 -1.80 -3.70 0.43
C SER A 57 -0.52 -4.49 0.11
N LEU A 58 0.66 -3.87 0.26
CA LEU A 58 1.96 -4.54 0.12
C LEU A 58 2.12 -5.78 1.01
N ALA A 59 1.34 -5.91 2.08
CA ALA A 59 1.33 -7.12 2.91
C ALA A 59 0.94 -8.38 2.12
N ILE A 60 0.27 -8.26 0.96
CA ILE A 60 -0.09 -9.38 0.09
C ILE A 60 1.04 -9.81 -0.86
N LEU A 61 2.14 -9.03 -0.96
CA LEU A 61 3.23 -9.31 -1.89
C LEU A 61 3.79 -10.75 -1.78
N PRO A 62 3.99 -11.34 -0.59
CA PRO A 62 4.44 -12.74 -0.49
C PRO A 62 3.50 -13.74 -1.16
N ALA A 63 2.20 -13.52 -1.04
CA ALA A 63 1.20 -14.38 -1.67
C ALA A 63 1.24 -14.24 -3.20
N ILE A 64 1.39 -13.02 -3.72
CA ILE A 64 1.55 -12.80 -5.17
C ILE A 64 2.85 -13.46 -5.66
N ARG A 65 3.97 -13.31 -4.94
CA ARG A 65 5.25 -13.95 -5.29
C ARG A 65 5.15 -15.48 -5.29
N CYS A 66 4.32 -16.05 -4.42
CA CYS A 66 4.06 -17.49 -4.40
C CYS A 66 3.23 -17.95 -5.61
N ALA A 67 2.33 -17.09 -6.10
CA ALA A 67 1.43 -17.42 -7.21
C ALA A 67 2.09 -17.40 -8.60
N TYR A 68 3.22 -16.69 -8.78
CA TYR A 68 3.84 -16.49 -10.09
C TYR A 68 5.32 -16.89 -10.11
N ASP A 69 5.78 -17.47 -11.24
CA ASP A 69 7.22 -17.68 -11.48
C ASP A 69 7.92 -16.36 -11.79
N LEU A 70 8.62 -15.83 -10.80
CA LEU A 70 9.35 -14.56 -10.87
C LEU A 70 10.56 -14.58 -11.81
N LYS A 71 10.96 -15.74 -12.36
CA LYS A 71 11.96 -15.76 -13.45
C LYS A 71 11.37 -15.25 -14.77
N CYS A 72 10.07 -15.44 -14.94
CA CYS A 72 9.35 -15.15 -16.18
C CYS A 72 8.38 -13.97 -16.03
N HIS A 73 7.90 -13.71 -14.81
CA HIS A 73 6.85 -12.76 -14.53
C HIS A 73 7.32 -11.59 -13.67
N GLN A 74 6.67 -10.45 -13.86
CA GLN A 74 6.83 -9.24 -13.07
C GLN A 74 5.50 -8.88 -12.38
N ILE A 75 5.60 -8.10 -11.30
CA ILE A 75 4.47 -7.55 -10.56
C ILE A 75 4.56 -6.03 -10.66
N ALA A 76 3.53 -5.40 -11.22
CA ALA A 76 3.45 -3.95 -11.28
C ALA A 76 2.84 -3.41 -9.98
N ILE A 77 3.57 -2.54 -9.30
CA ILE A 77 3.13 -1.89 -8.05
C ILE A 77 2.79 -0.44 -8.40
N PHE A 78 1.50 -0.15 -8.44
CA PHE A 78 0.96 1.19 -8.68
C PHE A 78 0.92 1.91 -7.37
N THR A 79 1.71 2.98 -7.24
CA THR A 79 1.74 3.76 -6.01
C THR A 79 1.32 5.19 -6.26
N ALA A 80 0.61 5.77 -5.28
CA ALA A 80 0.18 7.15 -5.39
C ALA A 80 1.34 8.13 -5.58
N ASN A 81 2.48 7.88 -4.93
CA ASN A 81 3.68 8.67 -5.12
C ASN A 81 4.93 7.81 -4.85
N LYS A 82 5.67 7.57 -5.93
CA LYS A 82 6.90 6.76 -5.87
C LYS A 82 7.93 7.36 -4.92
N LYS A 83 8.15 8.68 -4.96
CA LYS A 83 9.17 9.37 -4.15
C LYS A 83 8.92 9.21 -2.65
N THR A 84 7.66 9.15 -2.23
CA THR A 84 7.29 8.95 -0.82
C THR A 84 7.25 7.48 -0.42
N LEU A 85 7.09 6.55 -1.36
CA LEU A 85 7.15 5.12 -1.09
C LEU A 85 8.58 4.61 -0.93
N MET A 86 9.53 5.06 -1.77
CA MET A 86 10.91 4.55 -1.76
C MET A 86 11.59 4.60 -0.37
N PRO A 87 11.43 5.64 0.48
CA PRO A 87 11.99 5.67 1.83
C PRO A 87 11.47 4.57 2.78
N MET A 88 10.40 3.86 2.41
CA MET A 88 9.84 2.74 3.17
C MET A 88 10.50 1.40 2.84
N GLU A 89 11.48 1.36 1.93
CA GLU A 89 12.19 0.16 1.49
C GLU A 89 12.47 -0.82 2.63
N ALA A 90 13.33 -0.45 3.59
CA ALA A 90 13.74 -1.35 4.67
C ALA A 90 12.56 -1.85 5.52
N LEU A 91 11.52 -1.01 5.69
CA LEU A 91 10.30 -1.40 6.41
C LEU A 91 9.48 -2.41 5.61
N ILE A 92 9.33 -2.18 4.30
CA ILE A 92 8.60 -3.07 3.40
C ILE A 92 9.32 -4.42 3.34
N GLU A 93 10.64 -4.42 3.19
CA GLU A 93 11.43 -5.67 3.21
C GLU A 93 11.25 -6.43 4.53
N GLN A 94 11.31 -5.74 5.66
CA GLN A 94 11.14 -6.36 6.98
C GLN A 94 9.73 -6.91 7.20
N ILE A 95 8.69 -6.16 6.84
CA ILE A 95 7.29 -6.53 7.12
C ILE A 95 6.78 -7.55 6.11
N CYS A 96 7.08 -7.34 4.84
CA CYS A 96 6.59 -8.19 3.76
C CYS A 96 7.55 -9.33 3.45
N ASN A 97 8.76 -9.37 4.00
CA ASN A 97 9.74 -10.43 3.72
C ASN A 97 10.00 -10.60 2.21
N VAL A 98 10.22 -9.47 1.54
CA VAL A 98 10.55 -9.38 0.10
C VAL A 98 11.80 -8.54 -0.08
N GLN A 99 12.51 -8.72 -1.19
CA GLN A 99 13.55 -7.76 -1.60
C GLN A 99 12.91 -6.65 -2.42
N PHE A 100 13.05 -5.41 -2.00
CA PHE A 100 12.32 -4.27 -2.56
C PHE A 100 12.85 -3.90 -3.96
N TRP A 101 14.16 -3.99 -4.17
CA TRP A 101 14.82 -3.78 -5.46
C TRP A 101 14.92 -5.02 -6.33
N ASP A 102 14.05 -6.00 -6.10
CA ASP A 102 13.93 -7.17 -6.95
C ASP A 102 13.50 -6.74 -8.37
N ALA A 103 14.22 -7.18 -9.40
CA ALA A 103 13.95 -6.85 -10.80
C ALA A 103 12.55 -7.29 -11.28
N THR A 104 11.85 -8.08 -10.47
CA THR A 104 10.48 -8.54 -10.68
C THR A 104 9.43 -7.50 -10.32
N PHE A 105 9.79 -6.44 -9.58
CA PHE A 105 8.88 -5.36 -9.24
C PHE A 105 9.01 -4.17 -10.20
N VAL A 106 7.87 -3.72 -10.73
CA VAL A 106 7.79 -2.55 -11.59
C VAL A 106 6.96 -1.48 -10.87
N PHE A 107 7.65 -0.49 -10.27
CA PHE A 107 6.99 0.60 -9.55
C PHE A 107 6.50 1.69 -10.50
N ILE A 108 5.18 1.88 -10.53
CA ILE A 108 4.45 2.83 -11.35
C ILE A 108 3.96 3.99 -10.48
N ASP A 109 4.21 5.22 -10.93
CA ASP A 109 3.80 6.44 -10.24
C ASP A 109 2.45 6.91 -10.81
N CYS A 110 1.42 6.96 -9.96
CA CYS A 110 0.07 7.33 -10.37
C CYS A 110 -0.18 8.85 -10.34
N LYS A 111 0.72 9.63 -9.72
CA LYS A 111 0.50 11.06 -9.47
C LYS A 111 0.24 11.91 -10.72
N ASP A 112 0.70 11.44 -11.89
CA ASP A 112 0.59 12.18 -13.15
C ASP A 112 -0.78 11.93 -13.84
N VAL A 113 -1.62 11.05 -13.27
CA VAL A 113 -3.01 10.87 -13.72
C VAL A 113 -3.84 12.08 -13.26
N PRO A 114 -4.44 12.86 -14.19
CA PRO A 114 -5.20 14.05 -13.81
C PRO A 114 -6.32 13.75 -12.82
N GLY A 115 -6.39 14.52 -11.72
CA GLY A 115 -7.36 14.34 -10.64
C GLY A 115 -6.89 13.40 -9.53
N PHE A 116 -5.80 12.64 -9.75
CA PHE A 116 -5.28 11.70 -8.76
C PHE A 116 -4.47 12.38 -7.64
N GLU A 117 -4.04 13.62 -7.84
CA GLU A 117 -3.36 14.43 -6.82
C GLU A 117 -4.20 14.65 -5.54
N ALA A 118 -5.52 14.43 -5.61
CA ALA A 118 -6.41 14.41 -4.46
C ALA A 118 -5.97 13.39 -3.39
N VAL A 119 -5.38 12.26 -3.80
CA VAL A 119 -4.87 11.23 -2.87
C VAL A 119 -3.73 11.78 -2.01
N GLU A 120 -2.80 12.52 -2.61
CA GLU A 120 -1.68 13.13 -1.86
C GLU A 120 -2.17 14.17 -0.85
N ARG A 121 -3.25 14.88 -1.19
CA ARG A 121 -3.90 15.86 -0.32
C ARG A 121 -4.79 15.24 0.76
N GLY A 122 -5.04 13.93 0.71
CA GLY A 122 -5.98 13.25 1.60
C GLY A 122 -7.44 13.65 1.33
N GLU A 123 -7.74 14.05 0.11
CA GLU A 123 -9.07 14.45 -0.36
C GLU A 123 -9.78 13.27 -1.04
N LYS A 124 -11.10 13.40 -1.19
CA LYS A 124 -11.88 12.42 -1.94
C LYS A 124 -11.57 12.53 -3.43
N VAL A 125 -11.17 11.41 -4.04
CA VAL A 125 -10.93 11.31 -5.48
C VAL A 125 -12.25 11.29 -6.24
N ASP A 126 -12.35 12.05 -7.33
CA ASP A 126 -13.41 11.89 -8.33
C ASP A 126 -13.07 10.68 -9.20
N VAL A 127 -13.63 9.53 -8.81
CA VAL A 127 -13.36 8.25 -9.48
C VAL A 127 -13.76 8.30 -10.95
N GLN A 128 -14.88 8.93 -11.30
CA GLN A 128 -15.35 8.97 -12.69
C GLN A 128 -14.42 9.79 -13.58
N ALA A 129 -13.86 10.87 -13.06
CA ALA A 129 -12.89 11.70 -13.77
C ALA A 129 -11.52 11.01 -13.92
N VAL A 130 -11.08 10.27 -12.90
CA VAL A 130 -9.74 9.67 -12.83
C VAL A 130 -9.66 8.32 -13.54
N GLU A 131 -10.72 7.51 -13.49
CA GLU A 131 -10.74 6.12 -13.97
C GLU A 131 -10.20 5.96 -15.40
N PRO A 132 -10.59 6.78 -16.40
CA PRO A 132 -10.08 6.62 -17.76
C PRO A 132 -8.55 6.75 -17.84
N GLY A 133 -7.98 7.70 -17.09
CA GLY A 133 -6.53 7.92 -17.04
C GLY A 133 -5.79 6.79 -16.35
N MET A 134 -6.34 6.28 -15.24
CA MET A 134 -5.77 5.13 -14.52
C MET A 134 -5.81 3.85 -15.37
N VAL A 135 -6.91 3.61 -16.08
CA VAL A 135 -7.04 2.46 -16.98
C VAL A 135 -6.06 2.56 -18.15
N GLU A 136 -5.87 3.74 -18.74
CA GLU A 136 -4.89 3.89 -19.82
C GLU A 136 -3.46 3.72 -19.32
N LEU A 137 -3.14 4.22 -18.12
CA LEU A 137 -1.85 3.96 -17.47
C LEU A 137 -1.64 2.46 -17.26
N ALA A 138 -2.63 1.73 -16.74
CA ALA A 138 -2.55 0.29 -16.56
C ALA A 138 -2.31 -0.46 -17.88
N LYS A 139 -3.04 -0.09 -18.94
CA LYS A 139 -2.84 -0.66 -20.28
C LYS A 139 -1.43 -0.36 -20.81
N ALA A 140 -0.94 0.87 -20.65
CA ALA A 140 0.40 1.25 -21.07
C ALA A 140 1.49 0.45 -20.34
N VAL A 141 1.32 0.22 -19.04
CA VAL A 141 2.24 -0.60 -18.23
C VAL A 141 2.29 -2.04 -18.74
N VAL A 142 1.13 -2.67 -18.98
CA VAL A 142 1.09 -4.04 -19.51
C VAL A 142 1.71 -4.13 -20.91
N ARG A 143 1.50 -3.12 -21.77
CA ARG A 143 2.13 -3.07 -23.11
C ARG A 143 3.66 -2.93 -23.03
N ASN A 144 4.15 -2.07 -22.13
CA ASN A 144 5.58 -1.77 -22.00
C ASN A 144 6.35 -2.83 -21.19
N HIS A 145 5.65 -3.56 -20.33
CA HIS A 145 6.19 -4.63 -19.50
C HIS A 145 5.41 -5.92 -19.75
N PRO A 146 5.62 -6.61 -20.89
CA PRO A 146 4.82 -7.77 -21.28
C PRO A 146 4.95 -8.98 -20.35
N LYS A 147 5.89 -8.95 -19.40
CA LYS A 147 6.06 -9.95 -18.34
C LYS A 147 5.18 -9.68 -17.11
N VAL A 148 4.53 -8.52 -17.01
CA VAL A 148 3.65 -8.19 -15.89
C VAL A 148 2.49 -9.17 -15.86
N ALA A 149 2.40 -9.94 -14.77
CA ALA A 149 1.35 -10.95 -14.56
C ALA A 149 0.36 -10.56 -13.46
N ALA A 150 0.71 -9.56 -12.64
CA ALA A 150 -0.14 -9.04 -11.58
C ALA A 150 0.05 -7.52 -11.40
N ILE A 151 -1.04 -6.85 -11.01
CA ILE A 151 -1.05 -5.43 -10.63
C ILE A 151 -1.46 -5.34 -9.15
N LEU A 152 -0.66 -4.65 -8.36
CA LEU A 152 -0.94 -4.31 -6.96
C LEU A 152 -1.05 -2.79 -6.84
N PHE A 153 -2.13 -2.30 -6.23
CA PHE A 153 -2.33 -0.88 -5.94
C PHE A 153 -1.98 -0.55 -4.49
N GLU A 154 -1.12 0.43 -4.28
CA GLU A 154 -0.58 0.88 -2.98
C GLU A 154 -0.75 2.40 -2.76
#